data_AF-A0A8J7MUT2-F1
#
_entry.id   AF-A0A8J7MUT2-F1
#
_cell.length_a   1.000
_cell.length_b   1.000
_cell.length_c   1.000
_cell.angle_alpha   90.00
_cell.angle_beta   90.00
_cell.angle_gamma   90.00
#
_symmetry.space_group_name_H-M   'P 1'
#
loop_
_entity.id
_entity.type
_entity.pdbx_description
1 polymer ?
#
loop_
_entity_poly.entity_id
_entity_poly.type
_entity_poly.pdbx_seq_one_letter_code
_entity_poly.pdbx_strand_id
1 'polypeptide(L)' 'MTNTRIPGLSFSLKRALGITRAKQQFARTTGIPTTRAGVERKIGRALLKALFGK' A
#
# COMPACT_ATOMS: atom_id res chain seq x y z
N MET A 1 -18.95 10.61 -5.91
CA MET A 1 -18.78 11.94 -6.55
C MET A 1 -17.29 12.22 -6.67
N THR A 2 -16.78 12.48 -7.88
CA THR A 2 -15.37 12.85 -8.07
C THR A 2 -15.12 14.25 -7.50
N ASN A 3 -13.98 14.45 -6.85
CA ASN A 3 -13.61 15.73 -6.25
C ASN A 3 -13.55 16.87 -7.29
N THR A 4 -13.47 16.53 -8.58
CA THR A 4 -13.18 17.48 -9.67
C THR A 4 -14.38 17.80 -10.60
N ARG A 5 -15.63 17.40 -10.32
CA ARG A 5 -16.82 17.55 -11.21
C ARG A 5 -16.70 16.95 -12.63
N ILE A 6 -15.50 16.58 -13.07
CA ILE A 6 -15.26 15.81 -14.29
C ILE A 6 -15.44 14.33 -13.94
N PRO A 7 -16.35 13.61 -14.62
CA PRO A 7 -16.52 12.18 -14.41
C PRO A 7 -15.22 11.43 -14.78
N GLY A 8 -14.79 10.51 -13.92
CA GLY A 8 -13.58 9.68 -14.14
C GLY A 8 -12.25 10.29 -13.68
N LEU A 9 -12.19 11.58 -13.34
CA LEU A 9 -10.98 12.21 -12.78
C LEU A 9 -11.05 12.34 -11.26
N SER A 10 -10.08 11.77 -10.56
CA SER A 10 -9.89 11.96 -9.13
C SER A 10 -8.53 12.59 -8.87
N PHE A 11 -8.52 13.90 -8.63
CA PHE A 11 -7.29 14.62 -8.34
C PHE A 11 -6.79 14.31 -6.93
N SER A 12 -5.47 14.12 -6.79
CA SER A 12 -4.83 13.90 -5.50
C SER A 12 -3.50 14.64 -5.45
N LEU A 13 -3.38 15.59 -4.53
CA LEU A 13 -2.13 16.31 -4.26
C LEU A 13 -0.99 15.35 -3.91
N LYS A 14 -1.27 14.27 -3.18
CA LYS A 14 -0.25 13.26 -2.81
C LYS A 14 0.33 12.55 -4.03
N ARG A 15 -0.45 12.43 -5.12
CA ARG A 15 -0.01 11.86 -6.39
C ARG A 15 0.77 12.89 -7.22
N ALA A 16 0.31 14.14 -7.23
CA ALA A 16 1.00 15.25 -7.92
C ALA A 16 2.38 15.55 -7.31
N LEU A 17 2.49 15.55 -5.98
CA LEU A 17 3.73 15.73 -5.22
C LEU A 17 4.66 14.49 -5.27
N GLY A 18 4.28 13.41 -5.96
CA GLY A 18 5.13 12.23 -6.11
C GLY A 18 5.23 11.30 -4.90
N ILE A 19 4.63 11.65 -3.75
CA ILE A 19 4.66 10.83 -2.51
C ILE A 19 4.12 9.41 -2.76
N THR A 20 3.06 9.30 -3.56
CA THR A 20 2.50 7.98 -3.93
C THR A 20 3.50 7.14 -4.75
N ARG A 21 4.22 7.77 -5.69
CA ARG A 21 5.23 7.09 -6.52
C ARG A 21 6.40 6.60 -5.66
N ALA A 22 6.89 7.44 -4.75
CA ALA A 22 7.98 7.08 -3.84
C ALA A 22 7.63 5.86 -2.97
N LYS A 23 6.43 5.85 -2.36
CA LYS A 23 5.95 4.69 -1.58
C LYS A 23 5.84 3.42 -2.41
N GLN A 24 5.36 3.56 -3.65
CA GLN A 24 5.20 2.42 -4.55
C GLN A 24 6.53 1.85 -5.03
N GLN A 25 7.51 2.71 -5.33
CA GLN A 25 8.86 2.29 -5.68
C GLN A 25 9.53 1.59 -4.50
N PHE A 26 9.46 2.15 -3.29
CA PHE A 26 9.97 1.51 -2.09
C PHE A 26 9.36 0.12 -1.87
N ALA A 27 8.04 -0.02 -2.00
CA ALA A 27 7.36 -1.30 -1.83
C ALA A 27 7.78 -2.34 -2.89
N ARG A 28 8.04 -1.91 -4.13
CA ARG A 28 8.51 -2.78 -5.23
C ARG A 28 9.96 -3.21 -5.04
N THR A 29 10.83 -2.30 -4.62
CA THR A 29 12.25 -2.60 -4.41
C THR A 29 12.49 -3.46 -3.17
N THR A 30 11.82 -3.16 -2.06
CA THR A 30 12.03 -3.87 -0.78
C THR A 30 11.11 -5.08 -0.60
N GLY A 31 10.01 -5.18 -1.37
CA GLY A 31 8.98 -6.19 -1.15
C GLY A 31 8.23 -6.03 0.19
N ILE A 32 8.40 -4.88 0.87
CA ILE A 32 7.74 -4.57 2.12
C ILE A 32 6.46 -3.79 1.83
N PRO A 33 5.28 -4.28 2.28
CA PRO A 33 4.05 -3.55 2.09
C PRO A 33 4.07 -2.24 2.89
N THR A 34 3.78 -1.12 2.23
CA THR A 34 3.65 0.20 2.89
C THR A 34 2.24 0.48 3.40
N THR A 35 1.34 -0.50 3.33
CA THR A 35 -0.04 -0.40 3.79
C THR A 35 -0.23 -1.19 5.08
N ARG A 36 -1.04 -0.67 6.01
CA ARG A 36 -1.32 -1.32 7.29
C ARG A 36 -1.82 -2.75 7.12
N ALA A 37 -2.84 -2.95 6.29
CA ALA A 37 -3.37 -4.28 6.00
C ALA A 37 -2.34 -5.23 5.36
N GLY A 38 -1.41 -4.70 4.56
CA GLY A 38 -0.32 -5.51 3.98
C GLY A 38 0.68 -5.96 5.04
N VAL A 39 1.03 -5.07 5.97
CA VAL A 39 1.89 -5.37 7.12
C VAL A 39 1.21 -6.40 8.03
N GLU A 40 -0.05 -6.19 8.39
CA GLU A 40 -0.85 -7.12 9.21
C GLU A 40 -0.91 -8.53 8.58
N ARG A 41 -1.11 -8.64 7.26
CA ARG A 41 -1.07 -9.94 6.56
C ARG A 41 0.32 -10.59 6.58
N LYS A 42 1.40 -9.80 6.42
CA LYS A 42 2.77 -10.32 6.45
C LYS A 42 3.13 -10.84 7.84
N ILE A 43 2.80 -10.08 8.89
CA ILE A 43 2.98 -10.48 10.29
C ILE A 43 2.10 -11.66 10.64
N GLY A 44 0.81 -11.63 10.27
CA GLY A 44 -0.13 -12.72 10.51
C GLY A 44 0.34 -14.03 9.89
N ARG A 45 0.84 -14.02 8.63
CA ARG A 45 1.45 -15.20 8.02
C ARG A 45 2.69 -15.69 8.79
N ALA A 46 3.54 -14.78 9.26
CA ALA A 46 4.72 -15.15 10.04
C ALA A 46 4.35 -15.79 11.38
N LEU A 47 3.36 -15.22 12.09
CA LEU A 47 2.85 -15.76 13.35
C LEU A 47 2.18 -17.11 13.16
N LEU A 48 1.32 -17.27 12.15
CA LEU A 48 0.68 -18.55 11.84
C LEU A 48 1.72 -19.61 11.50
N LYS A 49 2.76 -19.26 10.75
CA LYS A 49 3.87 -20.17 10.44
C LYS A 49 4.70 -20.51 11.69
N ALA A 50 4.89 -19.57 12.61
CA ALA A 50 5.59 -19.84 13.87
C ALA A 50 4.77 -20.71 14.84
N LEU A 51 3.45 -20.53 14.87
CA LEU A 51 2.55 -21.21 15.81
C LEU A 51 2.08 -22.59 15.33
N PHE A 52 1.84 -22.73 14.01
CA PHE A 52 1.28 -23.95 13.42
C PHE A 52 2.25 -24.60 12.41
N GLY A 53 3.46 -24.08 12.27
CA GLY A 53 4.46 -24.62 11.36
C GLY A 53 5.09 -25.90 11.90
N LYS A 54 4.73 -27.01 11.28
CA LYS A 54 5.75 -27.87 10.67
C LYS A 54 6.31 -27.18 9.43
#